data_AF-A0AAU3UBT5-F1
#
_entry.id   AF-A0AAU3UBT5-F1
#
_cell.length_a   1.000
_cell.length_b   1.000
_cell.length_c   1.000
_cell.angle_alpha   90.00
_cell.angle_beta   90.00
_cell.angle_gamma   90.00
#
_symmetry.space_group_name_H-M   'P 1'
#
loop_
_entity.id
_entity.type
_entity.pdbx_description
1 polymer ?
#
loop_
_entity_poly.entity_id
_entity_poly.type
_entity_poly.pdbx_seq_one_letter_code
_entity_poly.pdbx_strand_id
1 'polypeptide(L)'
;MSPTTTPVDDDPVVAEALEYASKLLLLSEGSVNKSFDPYEDIDWENPDFDANARPERWILPESADPLGRHPWYLALTDEQKIEIGKYRQANIAKVGLQFESILISGMVNHTFALANGDPEFRYCTHEMSEELNHTLMFQEMVNRIGADVPGMGPLVRQFRLLGVPVAVMFPNLFFMAVLAGEEPIDHIQKQILRSGEEVHPIMRGVMSIHVAEEARHISFAHEFLKHHVPDQRAANRFVLSIAMPIVMFILGRSIATPPKAFFDEFDIPESVRKELFYGSKEAKQVFADYFIDVRALAHDIGLMNPISKRVWKVLGLGGAVSRYRSEPIRSGKAA
;
A
#
# COMPACT_ATOMS: atom_id res chain seq x y z
N MET A 1 -26.01 43.49 30.69
CA MET A 1 -25.39 42.16 30.77
C MET A 1 -24.77 41.88 29.42
N SER A 2 -23.45 42.05 29.30
CA SER A 2 -22.74 41.64 28.09
C SER A 2 -22.68 40.11 28.06
N PRO A 3 -23.01 39.45 26.95
CA PRO A 3 -22.87 38.01 26.85
C PRO A 3 -21.38 37.69 26.92
N THR A 4 -21.00 36.88 27.91
CA THR A 4 -19.66 36.34 28.03
C THR A 4 -19.45 35.39 26.86
N THR A 5 -18.78 35.85 25.80
CA THR A 5 -18.26 34.97 24.76
C THR A 5 -17.08 34.23 25.39
N THR A 6 -17.29 32.98 25.75
CA THR A 6 -16.19 32.05 26.05
C THR A 6 -15.25 32.04 24.84
N PRO A 7 -13.93 32.20 25.00
CA PRO A 7 -13.00 32.06 23.90
C PRO A 7 -13.17 30.67 23.29
N VAL A 8 -13.33 30.59 21.97
CA VAL A 8 -13.45 29.33 21.22
C VAL A 8 -12.19 28.44 21.39
N ASP A 9 -11.08 29.03 21.85
CA ASP A 9 -9.79 28.38 22.09
C ASP A 9 -9.75 27.39 23.27
N ASP A 10 -10.76 27.38 24.16
CA ASP A 10 -10.73 26.55 25.39
C ASP A 10 -11.58 25.26 25.33
N ASP A 11 -12.28 24.96 24.21
CA ASP A 11 -13.04 23.70 24.07
C ASP A 11 -12.12 22.60 23.50
N PRO A 12 -11.82 21.53 24.27
CA PRO A 12 -10.95 20.44 23.82
C PRO A 12 -11.42 19.76 22.53
N VAL A 13 -12.73 19.68 22.30
CA VAL A 13 -13.30 19.06 21.09
C VAL A 13 -13.05 19.92 19.87
N VAL A 14 -13.20 21.24 20.02
CA VAL A 14 -12.91 22.20 18.94
C VAL A 14 -11.40 22.22 18.65
N ALA A 15 -10.56 22.19 19.68
CA ALA A 15 -9.11 22.14 19.52
C ALA A 15 -8.65 20.87 18.76
N GLU A 16 -9.20 19.70 19.11
CA GLU A 16 -8.91 18.44 18.40
C GLU A 16 -9.36 18.48 16.94
N ALA A 17 -10.57 18.98 16.66
CA ALA A 17 -11.06 19.13 15.29
C ALA A 17 -10.20 20.10 14.46
N LEU A 18 -9.73 21.20 15.06
CA LEU A 18 -8.83 22.16 14.41
C LEU A 18 -7.44 21.55 14.16
N GLU A 19 -6.91 20.76 15.09
CA GLU A 19 -5.66 20.03 14.87
C GLU A 19 -5.78 19.05 13.70
N TYR A 20 -6.86 18.27 13.66
CA TYR A 20 -7.13 17.32 12.56
C TYR A 20 -7.24 18.05 11.21
N ALA A 21 -8.05 19.10 11.13
CA ALA A 21 -8.19 19.92 9.94
C ALA A 21 -6.85 20.54 9.48
N SER A 22 -6.00 20.97 10.43
CA SER A 22 -4.69 21.54 10.13
C SER A 22 -3.73 20.51 9.55
N LYS A 23 -3.77 19.26 10.03
CA LYS A 23 -3.00 18.15 9.44
C LYS A 23 -3.45 17.85 8.02
N LEU A 24 -4.76 17.79 7.77
CA LEU A 24 -5.28 17.57 6.42
C LEU A 24 -4.97 18.72 5.46
N LEU A 25 -4.97 19.95 5.96
CA LEU A 25 -4.52 21.11 5.19
C LEU A 25 -3.04 20.98 4.82
N LEU A 26 -2.17 20.62 5.77
CA LEU A 26 -0.75 20.39 5.50
C LEU A 26 -0.53 19.29 4.45
N LEU A 27 -1.27 18.19 4.53
CA LEU A 27 -1.19 17.12 3.54
C LEU A 27 -1.67 17.61 2.16
N SER A 28 -2.77 18.37 2.12
CA SER A 28 -3.30 18.96 0.87
C SER A 28 -2.34 19.98 0.26
N GLU A 29 -1.68 20.80 1.07
CA GLU A 29 -0.62 21.70 0.62
C GLU A 29 0.60 20.92 0.11
N GLY A 30 0.91 19.78 0.73
CA GLY A 30 1.90 18.83 0.24
C GLY A 30 1.58 18.36 -1.18
N SER A 31 0.33 17.94 -1.42
CA SER A 31 -0.17 17.55 -2.74
C SER A 31 -0.10 18.69 -3.77
N VAL A 32 -0.41 19.93 -3.39
CA VAL A 32 -0.30 21.09 -4.31
C VAL A 32 1.15 21.41 -4.66
N ASN A 33 2.05 21.36 -3.67
CA ASN A 33 3.43 21.82 -3.84
C ASN A 33 4.37 20.72 -4.37
N LYS A 34 3.98 19.45 -4.23
CA LYS A 34 4.76 18.26 -4.59
C LYS A 34 3.86 17.18 -5.19
N SER A 35 3.22 17.52 -6.30
CA SER A 35 2.55 16.59 -7.20
C SER A 35 3.44 16.27 -8.40
N PHE A 36 3.27 15.10 -8.99
CA PHE A 36 3.96 14.72 -10.24
C PHE A 36 2.96 14.46 -11.37
N ASP A 37 3.30 14.91 -12.58
CA ASP A 37 2.62 14.48 -13.81
C ASP A 37 3.40 13.32 -14.43
N PRO A 38 2.75 12.16 -14.68
CA PRO A 38 3.45 10.97 -15.11
C PRO A 38 4.10 11.11 -16.49
N TYR A 39 3.66 12.04 -17.34
CA TYR A 39 4.20 12.25 -18.68
C TYR A 39 5.11 13.48 -18.79
N GLU A 40 5.14 14.36 -17.78
CA GLU A 40 6.12 15.46 -17.70
C GLU A 40 7.35 15.07 -16.86
N ASP A 41 7.17 14.36 -15.74
CA ASP A 41 8.23 14.08 -14.78
C ASP A 41 9.01 12.78 -15.04
N ILE A 42 8.50 11.93 -15.94
CA ILE A 42 9.18 10.72 -16.40
C ILE A 42 9.59 10.89 -17.87
N ASP A 43 10.90 10.78 -18.12
CA ASP A 43 11.46 10.72 -19.48
C ASP A 43 11.22 9.34 -20.11
N TRP A 44 9.98 9.12 -20.55
CA TRP A 44 9.52 7.88 -21.17
C TRP A 44 10.22 7.54 -22.50
N GLU A 45 10.84 8.53 -23.14
CA GLU A 45 11.59 8.39 -24.40
C GLU A 45 13.08 8.13 -24.16
N ASN A 46 13.51 8.04 -22.90
CA ASN A 46 14.87 7.67 -22.56
C ASN A 46 15.22 6.31 -23.18
N PRO A 47 16.30 6.18 -23.97
CA PRO A 47 16.67 4.90 -24.59
C PRO A 47 16.93 3.78 -23.58
N ASP A 48 17.37 4.11 -22.37
CA ASP A 48 17.57 3.15 -21.28
C ASP A 48 16.25 2.61 -20.72
N PHE A 49 15.10 3.18 -21.11
CA PHE A 49 13.77 2.71 -20.75
C PHE A 49 13.22 1.69 -21.76
N ASP A 50 13.86 1.47 -22.91
CA ASP A 50 13.49 0.32 -23.75
C ASP A 50 13.61 -0.97 -22.93
N ALA A 51 12.55 -1.77 -22.86
CA ALA A 51 12.54 -2.98 -22.04
C ALA A 51 13.59 -4.03 -22.48
N ASN A 52 14.21 -3.87 -23.63
CA ASN A 52 15.29 -4.70 -24.15
C ASN A 52 16.67 -4.04 -24.03
N ALA A 53 16.75 -2.78 -23.57
CA ALA A 53 18.02 -2.16 -23.23
C ALA A 53 18.53 -2.76 -21.91
N ARG A 54 19.72 -3.38 -21.96
CA ARG A 54 20.35 -4.02 -20.79
C ARG A 54 19.38 -4.94 -20.04
N PRO A 55 18.89 -5.99 -20.69
CA PRO A 55 17.80 -6.81 -20.18
C PRO A 55 18.16 -7.51 -18.86
N GLU A 56 19.45 -7.67 -18.55
CA GLU A 56 19.94 -8.16 -17.25
C GLU A 56 19.41 -7.34 -16.05
N ARG A 57 19.03 -6.07 -16.27
CA ARG A 57 18.41 -5.20 -15.25
C ARG A 57 17.00 -5.63 -14.83
N TRP A 58 16.42 -6.62 -15.50
CA TRP A 58 15.16 -7.27 -15.10
C TRP A 58 15.37 -8.45 -14.16
N ILE A 59 16.60 -8.95 -14.00
CA ILE A 59 16.90 -10.01 -13.03
C ILE A 59 16.54 -9.49 -11.64
N LEU A 60 15.77 -10.30 -10.90
CA LEU A 60 15.21 -9.87 -9.63
C LEU A 60 16.33 -9.70 -8.59
N PRO A 61 16.38 -8.56 -7.88
CA PRO A 61 17.44 -8.28 -6.91
C PRO A 61 17.38 -9.25 -5.75
N GLU A 62 18.53 -9.79 -5.35
CA GLU A 62 18.63 -10.73 -4.25
C GLU A 62 18.23 -10.03 -2.93
N SER A 63 18.72 -8.83 -2.66
CA SER A 63 18.43 -8.15 -1.40
C SER A 63 16.97 -7.70 -1.24
N ALA A 64 16.20 -7.60 -2.33
CA ALA A 64 14.87 -6.99 -2.31
C ALA A 64 13.71 -7.89 -2.74
N ASP A 65 13.92 -8.94 -3.54
CA ASP A 65 12.85 -9.84 -3.96
C ASP A 65 13.00 -11.24 -3.34
N PRO A 66 11.97 -11.78 -2.65
CA PRO A 66 12.01 -13.15 -2.13
C PRO A 66 12.32 -14.21 -3.19
N LEU A 67 11.78 -14.04 -4.41
CA LEU A 67 12.05 -14.96 -5.52
C LEU A 67 13.49 -14.85 -6.00
N GLY A 68 14.02 -13.62 -6.07
CA GLY A 68 15.41 -13.32 -6.45
C GLY A 68 16.45 -14.07 -5.60
N ARG A 69 16.14 -14.31 -4.32
CA ARG A 69 16.99 -15.05 -3.35
C ARG A 69 16.89 -16.56 -3.43
N HIS A 70 15.85 -17.08 -4.07
CA HIS A 70 15.53 -18.48 -3.92
C HIS A 70 16.49 -19.36 -4.74
N PRO A 71 17.04 -20.46 -4.19
CA PRO A 71 17.95 -21.34 -4.93
C PRO A 71 17.39 -21.85 -6.26
N TRP A 72 16.09 -22.13 -6.32
CA TRP A 72 15.39 -22.49 -7.57
C TRP A 72 15.52 -21.40 -8.64
N TYR A 73 15.33 -20.12 -8.29
CA TYR A 73 15.44 -19.00 -9.22
C TYR A 73 16.89 -18.77 -9.64
N LEU A 74 17.82 -18.83 -8.68
CA LEU A 74 19.26 -18.66 -8.95
C LEU A 74 19.83 -19.71 -9.91
N ALA A 75 19.25 -20.92 -9.92
CA ALA A 75 19.63 -22.01 -10.82
C ALA A 75 19.11 -21.86 -12.26
N LEU A 76 18.21 -20.91 -12.53
CA LEU A 76 17.70 -20.63 -13.88
C LEU A 76 18.76 -19.95 -14.74
N THR A 77 18.60 -20.01 -16.07
CA THR A 77 19.43 -19.21 -16.99
C THR A 77 19.07 -17.73 -16.86
N ASP A 78 19.96 -16.85 -17.32
CA ASP A 78 19.71 -15.42 -17.25
C ASP A 78 18.50 -15.02 -18.11
N GLU A 79 18.28 -15.68 -19.26
CA GLU A 79 17.10 -15.45 -20.09
C GLU A 79 15.80 -15.74 -19.33
N GLN A 80 15.73 -16.89 -18.64
CA GLN A 80 14.57 -17.24 -17.82
C GLN A 80 14.36 -16.27 -16.66
N LYS A 81 15.45 -15.83 -16.01
CA LYS A 81 15.40 -14.85 -14.92
C LYS A 81 14.87 -13.50 -15.39
N ILE A 82 15.26 -13.07 -16.60
CA ILE A 82 14.82 -11.84 -17.26
C ILE A 82 13.33 -11.91 -17.62
N GLU A 83 12.88 -13.03 -18.21
CA GLU A 83 11.46 -13.24 -18.56
C GLU A 83 10.57 -13.20 -17.31
N ILE A 84 10.95 -13.94 -16.26
CA ILE A 84 10.28 -13.91 -14.95
C ILE A 84 10.27 -12.49 -14.38
N GLY A 85 11.40 -11.79 -14.47
CA GLY A 85 11.56 -10.41 -14.01
C GLY A 85 10.59 -9.45 -14.67
N LYS A 86 10.59 -9.40 -16.01
CA LYS A 86 9.66 -8.59 -16.81
C LYS A 86 8.21 -8.87 -16.46
N TYR A 87 7.81 -10.15 -16.47
CA TYR A 87 6.43 -10.53 -16.17
C TYR A 87 6.03 -10.14 -14.75
N ARG A 88 6.88 -10.45 -13.76
CA ARG A 88 6.59 -10.16 -12.36
C ARG A 88 6.38 -8.67 -12.12
N GLN A 89 7.25 -7.83 -12.68
CA GLN A 89 7.19 -6.39 -12.50
C GLN A 89 6.01 -5.75 -13.25
N ALA A 90 5.72 -6.20 -14.48
CA ALA A 90 4.50 -5.81 -15.17
C ALA A 90 3.25 -6.22 -14.38
N ASN A 91 3.21 -7.43 -13.82
CA ASN A 91 2.04 -7.87 -13.05
C ASN A 91 1.88 -7.08 -11.75
N ILE A 92 2.97 -6.73 -11.05
CA ILE A 92 2.92 -5.88 -9.86
C ILE A 92 2.34 -4.50 -10.22
N ALA A 93 2.83 -3.86 -11.29
CA ALA A 93 2.29 -2.59 -11.76
C ALA A 93 0.80 -2.68 -12.12
N LYS A 94 0.38 -3.77 -12.78
CA LYS A 94 -1.04 -4.00 -13.13
C LYS A 94 -1.93 -4.28 -11.91
N VAL A 95 -1.39 -4.91 -10.86
CA VAL A 95 -2.09 -5.03 -9.57
C VAL A 95 -2.25 -3.65 -8.93
N GLY A 96 -1.19 -2.83 -8.91
CA GLY A 96 -1.21 -1.46 -8.39
C GLY A 96 -2.32 -0.61 -9.01
N LEU A 97 -2.32 -0.45 -10.34
CA LEU A 97 -3.34 0.38 -11.01
C LEU A 97 -4.78 -0.13 -10.81
N GLN A 98 -4.96 -1.45 -10.64
CA GLN A 98 -6.28 -2.03 -10.35
C GLN A 98 -6.72 -1.77 -8.91
N PHE A 99 -5.77 -1.74 -7.97
CA PHE A 99 -6.01 -1.37 -6.58
C PHE A 99 -6.43 0.10 -6.49
N GLU A 100 -5.68 1.00 -7.09
CA GLU A 100 -5.97 2.43 -7.17
C GLU A 100 -7.35 2.69 -7.77
N SER A 101 -7.69 1.99 -8.86
CA SER A 101 -9.02 2.09 -9.47
C SER A 101 -10.16 1.75 -8.49
N ILE A 102 -9.95 0.75 -7.62
CA ILE A 102 -10.92 0.37 -6.58
C ILE A 102 -10.97 1.44 -5.50
N LEU A 103 -9.81 1.91 -5.05
CA LEU A 103 -9.66 2.97 -4.05
C LEU A 103 -10.38 4.24 -4.51
N ILE A 104 -10.05 4.77 -5.70
CA ILE A 104 -10.69 5.94 -6.31
C ILE A 104 -12.20 5.75 -6.37
N SER A 105 -12.68 4.57 -6.81
CA SER A 105 -14.12 4.32 -6.90
C SER A 105 -14.83 4.37 -5.54
N GLY A 106 -14.18 3.89 -4.48
CA GLY A 106 -14.71 3.98 -3.11
C GLY A 106 -14.67 5.41 -2.60
N MET A 107 -13.51 6.06 -2.74
CA MET A 107 -13.25 7.40 -2.24
C MET A 107 -14.14 8.46 -2.90
N VAL A 108 -14.33 8.39 -4.22
CA VAL A 108 -15.24 9.31 -4.93
C VAL A 108 -16.67 9.18 -4.43
N ASN A 109 -17.11 8.00 -3.99
CA ASN A 109 -18.45 7.83 -3.42
C ASN A 109 -18.50 8.24 -1.94
N HIS A 110 -17.40 8.09 -1.21
CA HIS A 110 -17.28 8.58 0.16
C HIS A 110 -17.44 10.11 0.23
N THR A 111 -16.84 10.85 -0.72
CA THR A 111 -16.88 12.31 -0.72
C THR A 111 -18.27 12.91 -0.94
N PHE A 112 -19.25 12.16 -1.48
CA PHE A 112 -20.63 12.63 -1.67
C PHE A 112 -21.36 12.96 -0.36
N ALA A 113 -20.93 12.34 0.75
CA ALA A 113 -21.54 12.56 2.06
C ALA A 113 -20.90 13.72 2.84
N LEU A 114 -19.77 14.27 2.34
CA LEU A 114 -19.01 15.30 3.03
C LEU A 114 -19.62 16.69 2.82
N ALA A 115 -19.46 17.57 3.82
CA ALA A 115 -20.00 18.92 3.80
C ALA A 115 -19.12 19.88 2.96
N ASN A 116 -19.70 21.02 2.58
CA ASN A 116 -18.92 22.10 1.97
C ASN A 116 -17.85 22.60 2.94
N GLY A 117 -16.60 22.66 2.47
CA GLY A 117 -15.46 23.11 3.28
C GLY A 117 -14.86 22.03 4.18
N ASP A 118 -15.33 20.78 4.06
CA ASP A 118 -14.74 19.65 4.78
C ASP A 118 -13.28 19.42 4.33
N PRO A 119 -12.29 19.42 5.25
CA PRO A 119 -10.90 19.19 4.90
C PRO A 119 -10.65 17.77 4.34
N GLU A 120 -11.45 16.77 4.71
CA GLU A 120 -11.36 15.42 4.16
C GLU A 120 -11.72 15.41 2.68
N PHE A 121 -12.73 16.17 2.26
CA PHE A 121 -13.12 16.28 0.85
C PHE A 121 -11.96 16.77 0.00
N ARG A 122 -11.28 17.84 0.47
CA ARG A 122 -10.15 18.41 -0.26
C ARG A 122 -9.02 17.40 -0.38
N TYR A 123 -8.66 16.75 0.72
CA TYR A 123 -7.54 15.81 0.68
C TYR A 123 -7.86 14.55 -0.13
N CYS A 124 -9.03 13.95 0.06
CA CYS A 124 -9.49 12.81 -0.76
C CYS A 124 -9.47 13.13 -2.26
N THR A 125 -9.79 14.37 -2.64
CA THR A 125 -9.75 14.80 -4.05
C THR A 125 -8.31 14.91 -4.58
N HIS A 126 -7.36 15.39 -3.75
CA HIS A 126 -5.94 15.39 -4.10
C HIS A 126 -5.41 13.97 -4.26
N GLU A 127 -5.66 13.10 -3.29
CA GLU A 127 -5.28 11.68 -3.34
C GLU A 127 -5.84 11.02 -4.61
N MET A 128 -7.15 11.14 -4.90
CA MET A 128 -7.72 10.58 -6.14
C MET A 128 -7.06 11.11 -7.42
N SER A 129 -6.58 12.36 -7.43
CA SER A 129 -5.89 12.93 -8.59
C SER A 129 -4.49 12.33 -8.76
N GLU A 130 -3.75 12.17 -7.66
CA GLU A 130 -2.45 11.51 -7.62
C GLU A 130 -2.59 10.02 -8.01
N GLU A 131 -3.61 9.32 -7.51
CA GLU A 131 -3.88 7.92 -7.89
C GLU A 131 -4.23 7.77 -9.38
N LEU A 132 -4.94 8.74 -9.98
CA LEU A 132 -5.17 8.69 -11.43
C LEU A 132 -3.86 8.82 -12.21
N ASN A 133 -2.92 9.65 -11.73
CA ASN A 133 -1.59 9.75 -12.31
C ASN A 133 -0.79 8.46 -12.12
N HIS A 134 -0.89 7.80 -10.97
CA HIS A 134 -0.30 6.49 -10.73
C HIS A 134 -0.83 5.43 -11.70
N THR A 135 -2.16 5.39 -11.95
CA THR A 135 -2.73 4.43 -12.90
C THR A 135 -2.17 4.60 -14.31
N LEU A 136 -1.99 5.84 -14.76
CA LEU A 136 -1.39 6.16 -16.06
C LEU A 136 0.07 5.70 -16.12
N MET A 137 0.84 6.04 -15.10
CA MET A 137 2.24 5.67 -14.96
C MET A 137 2.45 4.15 -14.96
N PHE A 138 1.67 3.42 -14.17
CA PHE A 138 1.73 1.96 -14.10
C PHE A 138 1.29 1.30 -15.40
N GLN A 139 0.20 1.78 -16.01
CA GLN A 139 -0.25 1.25 -17.29
C GLN A 139 0.82 1.47 -18.36
N GLU A 140 1.49 2.61 -18.36
CA GLU A 140 2.53 2.93 -19.33
C GLU A 140 3.81 2.09 -19.14
N MET A 141 4.19 1.82 -17.89
CA MET A 141 5.23 0.82 -17.59
C MET A 141 4.84 -0.58 -18.10
N VAL A 142 3.60 -1.02 -17.89
CA VAL A 142 3.11 -2.32 -18.39
C VAL A 142 3.18 -2.37 -19.93
N ASN A 143 2.76 -1.30 -20.61
CA ASN A 143 2.80 -1.20 -22.07
C ASN A 143 4.23 -1.36 -22.60
N ARG A 144 5.20 -0.65 -21.99
CA ARG A 144 6.61 -0.70 -22.41
C ARG A 144 7.26 -2.06 -22.15
N ILE A 145 6.93 -2.71 -21.03
CA ILE A 145 7.42 -4.08 -20.77
C ILE A 145 6.85 -5.05 -21.81
N GLY A 146 5.61 -4.84 -22.24
CA GLY A 146 4.97 -5.62 -23.29
C GLY A 146 4.51 -7.02 -22.87
N ALA A 147 4.50 -7.32 -21.56
CA ALA A 147 4.06 -8.61 -21.04
C ALA A 147 2.53 -8.63 -20.82
N ASP A 148 1.85 -9.65 -21.34
CA ASP A 148 0.42 -9.87 -21.08
C ASP A 148 0.22 -10.55 -19.72
N VAL A 149 0.01 -9.71 -18.71
CA VAL A 149 -0.11 -10.13 -17.31
C VAL A 149 -1.55 -10.00 -16.82
N PRO A 150 -2.03 -10.90 -15.94
CA PRO A 150 -3.43 -10.90 -15.49
C PRO A 150 -3.79 -9.77 -14.52
N GLY A 151 -2.81 -9.23 -13.77
CA GLY A 151 -3.04 -8.30 -12.66
C GLY A 151 -3.55 -9.03 -11.42
N MET A 152 -4.52 -8.43 -10.72
CA MET A 152 -5.15 -8.99 -9.53
C MET A 152 -5.79 -10.35 -9.79
N GLY A 153 -5.75 -11.20 -8.77
CA GLY A 153 -6.37 -12.52 -8.82
C GLY A 153 -7.90 -12.46 -9.04
N PRO A 154 -8.53 -13.55 -9.53
CA PRO A 154 -9.95 -13.58 -9.91
C PRO A 154 -10.91 -13.15 -8.78
N LEU A 155 -10.56 -13.45 -7.54
CA LEU A 155 -11.38 -13.14 -6.37
C LEU A 155 -11.55 -11.63 -6.17
N VAL A 156 -10.45 -10.87 -6.25
CA VAL A 156 -10.49 -9.41 -6.09
C VAL A 156 -11.25 -8.78 -7.26
N ARG A 157 -11.01 -9.28 -8.49
CA ARG A 157 -11.77 -8.84 -9.66
C ARG A 157 -13.27 -9.04 -9.48
N GLN A 158 -13.70 -10.15 -8.89
CA GLN A 158 -15.13 -10.42 -8.63
C GLN A 158 -15.71 -9.51 -7.54
N PHE A 159 -14.96 -9.24 -6.48
CA PHE A 159 -15.44 -8.46 -5.34
C PHE A 159 -15.14 -6.96 -5.43
N ARG A 160 -14.50 -6.47 -6.50
CA ARG A 160 -14.18 -5.04 -6.68
C ARG A 160 -15.37 -4.10 -6.46
N LEU A 161 -16.58 -4.53 -6.84
CA LEU A 161 -17.81 -3.74 -6.68
C LEU A 161 -18.26 -3.60 -5.22
N LEU A 162 -17.69 -4.39 -4.30
CA LEU A 162 -17.92 -4.22 -2.87
C LEU A 162 -17.12 -3.05 -2.27
N GLY A 163 -16.12 -2.51 -2.99
CA GLY A 163 -15.34 -1.35 -2.51
C GLY A 163 -16.22 -0.13 -2.23
N VAL A 164 -17.10 0.22 -3.16
CA VAL A 164 -18.05 1.35 -3.03
C VAL A 164 -18.97 1.23 -1.81
N PRO A 165 -19.75 0.15 -1.63
CA PRO A 165 -20.61 0.02 -0.46
C PRO A 165 -19.82 0.01 0.85
N VAL A 166 -18.59 -0.52 0.87
CA VAL A 166 -17.71 -0.45 2.05
C VAL A 166 -17.26 0.99 2.33
N ALA A 167 -16.86 1.75 1.32
CA ALA A 167 -16.45 3.15 1.47
C ALA A 167 -17.58 4.05 2.02
N VAL A 168 -18.80 3.85 1.52
CA VAL A 168 -19.96 4.67 1.91
C VAL A 168 -20.51 4.27 3.28
N MET A 169 -20.69 2.98 3.55
CA MET A 169 -21.35 2.52 4.78
C MET A 169 -20.39 2.29 5.94
N PHE A 170 -19.11 2.01 5.66
CA PHE A 170 -18.11 1.62 6.65
C PHE A 170 -16.76 2.32 6.38
N PRO A 171 -16.69 3.66 6.40
CA PRO A 171 -15.48 4.40 6.03
C PRO A 171 -14.23 4.00 6.85
N ASN A 172 -14.38 3.74 8.16
CA ASN A 172 -13.29 3.20 8.98
C ASN A 172 -12.76 1.85 8.45
N LEU A 173 -13.63 0.96 7.96
CA LEU A 173 -13.21 -0.30 7.37
C LEU A 173 -12.57 -0.09 5.99
N PHE A 174 -13.06 0.88 5.23
CA PHE A 174 -12.49 1.28 3.94
C PHE A 174 -11.07 1.80 4.08
N PHE A 175 -10.80 2.75 4.98
CA PHE A 175 -9.44 3.27 5.19
C PHE A 175 -8.51 2.23 5.85
N MET A 176 -9.03 1.26 6.61
CA MET A 176 -8.25 0.07 6.96
C MET A 176 -7.88 -0.78 5.74
N ALA A 177 -8.78 -0.91 4.76
CA ALA A 177 -8.51 -1.63 3.53
C ALA A 177 -7.51 -0.90 2.62
N VAL A 178 -7.55 0.45 2.60
CA VAL A 178 -6.53 1.30 1.94
C VAL A 178 -5.16 0.98 2.53
N LEU A 179 -4.98 1.10 3.86
CA LEU A 179 -3.71 0.75 4.50
C LEU A 179 -3.26 -0.70 4.23
N ALA A 180 -4.20 -1.63 4.12
CA ALA A 180 -3.87 -3.02 3.83
C ALA A 180 -3.29 -3.23 2.41
N GLY A 181 -3.62 -2.35 1.47
CA GLY A 181 -3.08 -2.34 0.13
C GLY A 181 -1.79 -1.53 0.00
N GLU A 182 -1.76 -0.32 0.56
CA GLU A 182 -0.62 0.61 0.39
C GLU A 182 0.63 0.15 1.13
N GLU A 183 0.50 -0.33 2.37
CA GLU A 183 1.65 -0.66 3.22
C GLU A 183 2.56 -1.75 2.62
N PRO A 184 2.04 -2.87 2.07
CA PRO A 184 2.87 -3.82 1.33
C PRO A 184 3.55 -3.22 0.10
N ILE A 185 2.85 -2.38 -0.68
CA ILE A 185 3.41 -1.77 -1.90
C ILE A 185 4.58 -0.86 -1.53
N ASP A 186 4.35 0.06 -0.58
CA ASP A 186 5.34 1.00 -0.08
C ASP A 186 6.59 0.28 0.48
N HIS A 187 6.40 -0.78 1.27
CA HIS A 187 7.51 -1.58 1.80
C HIS A 187 8.34 -2.26 0.68
N ILE A 188 7.66 -2.90 -0.27
CA ILE A 188 8.34 -3.59 -1.38
C ILE A 188 9.13 -2.59 -2.23
N GLN A 189 8.51 -1.47 -2.61
CA GLN A 189 9.17 -0.44 -3.42
C GLN A 189 10.34 0.22 -2.68
N LYS A 190 10.18 0.58 -1.40
CA LYS A 190 11.29 1.10 -0.58
C LYS A 190 12.43 0.10 -0.46
N GLN A 191 12.15 -1.20 -0.32
CA GLN A 191 13.18 -2.23 -0.25
C GLN A 191 13.96 -2.32 -1.57
N ILE A 192 13.27 -2.30 -2.72
CA ILE A 192 13.90 -2.29 -4.04
C ILE A 192 14.77 -1.03 -4.22
N LEU A 193 14.25 0.16 -3.92
CA LEU A 193 14.99 1.42 -4.06
C LEU A 193 16.22 1.49 -3.12
N ARG A 194 16.18 0.81 -1.97
CA ARG A 194 17.29 0.78 -0.99
C ARG A 194 18.28 -0.38 -1.19
N SER A 195 17.97 -1.34 -2.07
CA SER A 195 18.84 -2.51 -2.34
C SER A 195 20.26 -2.12 -2.76
N GLY A 196 20.40 -0.98 -3.46
CA GLY A 196 21.65 -0.60 -4.12
C GLY A 196 21.96 -1.45 -5.36
N GLU A 197 21.12 -2.44 -5.68
CA GLU A 197 21.25 -3.27 -6.88
C GLU A 197 20.75 -2.52 -8.13
N GLU A 198 21.30 -2.87 -9.29
CA GLU A 198 20.92 -2.27 -10.55
C GLU A 198 19.58 -2.85 -11.02
N VAL A 199 18.50 -2.09 -10.80
CA VAL A 199 17.18 -2.38 -11.36
C VAL A 199 16.91 -1.56 -12.61
N HIS A 200 16.03 -2.07 -13.49
CA HIS A 200 15.64 -1.39 -14.72
C HIS A 200 15.14 0.04 -14.43
N PRO A 201 15.64 1.07 -15.14
CA PRO A 201 15.44 2.46 -14.74
C PRO A 201 13.99 2.95 -14.86
N ILE A 202 13.15 2.36 -15.73
CA ILE A 202 11.68 2.56 -15.68
C ILE A 202 11.16 2.33 -14.26
N MET A 203 11.51 1.19 -13.65
CA MET A 203 11.00 0.84 -12.32
C MET A 203 11.44 1.85 -11.29
N ARG A 204 12.70 2.29 -11.34
CA ARG A 204 13.23 3.28 -10.41
C ARG A 204 12.49 4.61 -10.55
N GLY A 205 12.24 5.10 -11.77
CA GLY A 205 11.49 6.33 -12.01
C GLY A 205 10.08 6.24 -11.44
N VAL A 206 9.35 5.20 -11.84
CA VAL A 206 7.97 4.94 -11.43
C VAL A 206 7.84 4.78 -9.90
N MET A 207 8.68 3.94 -9.28
CA MET A 207 8.64 3.71 -7.83
C MET A 207 9.03 4.96 -7.03
N SER A 208 9.93 5.79 -7.56
CA SER A 208 10.38 6.99 -6.83
C SER A 208 9.27 8.04 -6.71
N ILE A 209 8.49 8.23 -7.78
CA ILE A 209 7.32 9.11 -7.78
C ILE A 209 6.24 8.53 -6.87
N HIS A 210 5.85 7.27 -7.09
CA HIS A 210 4.80 6.60 -6.32
C HIS A 210 5.07 6.66 -4.81
N VAL A 211 6.27 6.27 -4.36
CA VAL A 211 6.64 6.30 -2.92
C VAL A 211 6.61 7.72 -2.33
N ALA A 212 6.88 8.76 -3.13
CA ALA A 212 6.87 10.14 -2.65
C ALA A 212 5.45 10.66 -2.39
N GLU A 213 4.48 10.24 -3.20
CA GLU A 213 3.06 10.60 -3.09
C GLU A 213 2.35 9.71 -2.06
N GLU A 214 2.57 8.39 -2.09
CA GLU A 214 2.01 7.42 -1.14
C GLU A 214 2.38 7.69 0.33
N ALA A 215 3.52 8.37 0.53
CA ALA A 215 3.88 8.86 1.85
C ALA A 215 2.77 9.76 2.44
N ARG A 216 2.05 10.54 1.64
CA ARG A 216 0.95 11.37 2.12
C ARG A 216 -0.34 10.55 2.28
N HIS A 217 -0.69 9.69 1.31
CA HIS A 217 -1.93 8.90 1.33
C HIS A 217 -2.04 8.01 2.56
N ILE A 218 -0.99 7.24 2.84
CA ILE A 218 -0.88 6.43 4.07
C ILE A 218 -0.98 7.31 5.33
N SER A 219 -0.41 8.52 5.32
CA SER A 219 -0.50 9.43 6.48
C SER A 219 -1.93 9.88 6.72
N PHE A 220 -2.66 10.20 5.65
CA PHE A 220 -4.07 10.54 5.75
C PHE A 220 -4.91 9.40 6.29
N ALA A 221 -4.77 8.19 5.74
CA ALA A 221 -5.52 7.03 6.24
C ALA A 221 -5.22 6.75 7.73
N HIS A 222 -3.98 6.97 8.18
CA HIS A 222 -3.64 6.96 9.62
C HIS A 222 -4.37 8.04 10.41
N GLU A 223 -4.29 9.31 9.99
CA GLU A 223 -4.93 10.41 10.71
C GLU A 223 -6.47 10.29 10.70
N PHE A 224 -7.06 9.84 9.59
CA PHE A 224 -8.48 9.51 9.49
C PHE A 224 -8.88 8.49 10.55
N LEU A 225 -8.18 7.36 10.64
CA LEU A 225 -8.51 6.32 11.62
C LEU A 225 -8.25 6.77 13.06
N LYS A 226 -7.22 7.59 13.30
CA LYS A 226 -6.97 8.19 14.63
C LYS A 226 -8.08 9.11 15.07
N HIS A 227 -8.64 9.89 14.16
CA HIS A 227 -9.73 10.81 14.47
C HIS A 227 -11.06 10.06 14.64
N HIS A 228 -11.42 9.17 13.71
CA HIS A 228 -12.77 8.61 13.63
C HIS A 228 -13.04 7.35 14.45
N VAL A 229 -12.01 6.56 14.78
CA VAL A 229 -12.18 5.28 15.49
C VAL A 229 -12.44 5.44 17.00
N PRO A 230 -11.72 6.32 17.74
CA PRO A 230 -11.95 6.50 19.17
C PRO A 230 -13.39 6.89 19.52
N ASP A 231 -14.03 7.70 18.68
CA ASP A 231 -15.41 8.19 18.84
C ASP A 231 -16.49 7.13 18.56
N GLN A 232 -16.09 5.96 18.05
CA GLN A 232 -17.04 4.88 17.80
C GLN A 232 -17.54 4.24 19.10
N ARG A 233 -18.80 3.77 19.06
CA ARG A 233 -19.37 2.96 20.14
C ARG A 233 -18.50 1.73 20.41
N ALA A 234 -18.43 1.29 21.67
CA ALA A 234 -17.59 0.16 22.08
C ALA A 234 -17.83 -1.13 21.26
N ALA A 235 -19.08 -1.41 20.86
CA ALA A 235 -19.40 -2.55 20.01
C ALA A 235 -18.80 -2.42 18.60
N ASN A 236 -18.88 -1.23 17.99
CA ASN A 236 -18.28 -0.96 16.68
C ASN A 236 -16.75 -1.06 16.75
N ARG A 237 -16.13 -0.46 17.78
CA ARG A 237 -14.69 -0.60 18.03
C ARG A 237 -14.27 -2.04 18.21
N PHE A 238 -15.07 -2.84 18.92
CA PHE A 238 -14.80 -4.27 19.05
C PHE A 238 -14.85 -4.98 17.68
N VAL A 239 -15.85 -4.71 16.85
CA VAL A 239 -15.90 -5.26 15.49
C VAL A 239 -14.68 -4.84 14.66
N LEU A 240 -14.34 -3.54 14.65
CA LEU A 240 -13.17 -3.01 13.96
C LEU A 240 -11.86 -3.66 14.45
N SER A 241 -11.75 -3.95 15.75
CA SER A 241 -10.58 -4.61 16.32
C SER A 241 -10.33 -6.02 15.77
N ILE A 242 -11.40 -6.72 15.42
CA ILE A 242 -11.33 -8.06 14.82
C ILE A 242 -11.19 -7.96 13.31
N ALA A 243 -11.87 -7.00 12.69
CA ALA A 243 -11.85 -6.79 11.25
C ALA A 243 -10.46 -6.37 10.75
N MET A 244 -9.78 -5.46 11.44
CA MET A 244 -8.49 -4.91 11.03
C MET A 244 -7.45 -5.99 10.67
N PRO A 245 -7.06 -6.93 11.58
CA PRO A 245 -6.11 -7.98 11.22
C PRO A 245 -6.59 -8.92 10.10
N ILE A 246 -7.90 -9.13 9.97
CA ILE A 246 -8.47 -9.97 8.91
C ILE A 246 -8.31 -9.28 7.55
N VAL A 247 -8.63 -7.99 7.48
CA VAL A 247 -8.47 -7.17 6.27
C VAL A 247 -7.00 -7.10 5.86
N MET A 248 -6.09 -6.81 6.80
CA MET A 248 -4.64 -6.82 6.56
C MET A 248 -4.15 -8.15 5.99
N PHE A 249 -4.64 -9.27 6.54
CA PHE A 249 -4.27 -10.59 6.05
C PHE A 249 -4.79 -10.83 4.62
N ILE A 250 -6.09 -10.60 4.38
CA ILE A 250 -6.70 -10.91 3.09
C ILE A 250 -6.14 -10.03 1.98
N LEU A 251 -6.17 -8.71 2.17
CA LEU A 251 -5.75 -7.75 1.14
C LEU A 251 -4.24 -7.73 1.00
N GLY A 252 -3.49 -7.74 2.12
CA GLY A 252 -2.05 -7.85 2.08
C GLY A 252 -1.56 -9.06 1.30
N ARG A 253 -2.21 -10.23 1.47
CA ARG A 253 -1.87 -11.42 0.68
C ARG A 253 -2.19 -11.27 -0.80
N SER A 254 -3.28 -10.59 -1.12
CA SER A 254 -3.68 -10.35 -2.51
C SER A 254 -2.71 -9.43 -3.27
N ILE A 255 -2.02 -8.54 -2.55
CA ILE A 255 -0.99 -7.65 -3.09
C ILE A 255 0.38 -8.32 -3.09
N ALA A 256 0.85 -8.83 -1.94
CA ALA A 256 2.21 -9.32 -1.78
C ALA A 256 2.47 -10.70 -2.41
N THR A 257 1.42 -11.46 -2.72
CA THR A 257 1.57 -12.80 -3.32
C THR A 257 1.15 -12.78 -4.79
N PRO A 258 2.01 -13.21 -5.73
CA PRO A 258 1.64 -13.34 -7.13
C PRO A 258 0.41 -14.23 -7.34
N PRO A 259 -0.39 -13.99 -8.39
CA PRO A 259 -1.52 -14.85 -8.72
C PRO A 259 -1.04 -16.27 -9.08
N LYS A 260 -1.90 -17.28 -8.90
CA LYS A 260 -1.55 -18.67 -9.24
C LYS A 260 -1.08 -18.82 -10.70
N ALA A 261 -1.68 -18.05 -11.62
CA ALA A 261 -1.30 -18.02 -13.02
C ALA A 261 0.18 -17.68 -13.25
N PHE A 262 0.81 -16.85 -12.42
CA PHE A 262 2.25 -16.56 -12.51
C PHE A 262 3.10 -17.80 -12.25
N PHE A 263 2.72 -18.62 -11.28
CA PHE A 263 3.46 -19.84 -10.95
C PHE A 263 3.23 -20.92 -12.02
N ASP A 264 2.02 -20.99 -12.57
CA ASP A 264 1.67 -21.93 -13.64
C ASP A 264 2.38 -21.54 -14.97
N GLU A 265 2.52 -20.25 -15.29
CA GLU A 265 3.18 -19.73 -16.51
C GLU A 265 4.67 -20.10 -16.59
N PHE A 266 5.39 -20.01 -15.45
CA PHE A 266 6.84 -20.25 -15.40
C PHE A 266 7.21 -21.61 -14.78
N ASP A 267 6.25 -22.54 -14.72
CA ASP A 267 6.43 -23.87 -14.12
C ASP A 267 7.09 -23.84 -12.73
N ILE A 268 6.77 -22.80 -11.94
CA ILE A 268 7.35 -22.61 -10.61
C ILE A 268 6.77 -23.66 -9.67
N PRO A 269 7.60 -24.52 -9.03
CA PRO A 269 7.08 -25.58 -8.18
C PRO A 269 6.23 -25.04 -7.02
N GLU A 270 5.12 -25.71 -6.71
CA GLU A 270 4.25 -25.32 -5.59
C GLU A 270 5.00 -25.33 -4.24
N SER A 271 6.05 -26.15 -4.11
CA SER A 271 6.95 -26.12 -2.95
C SER A 271 7.67 -24.77 -2.80
N VAL A 272 8.18 -24.20 -3.91
CA VAL A 272 8.85 -22.89 -3.94
C VAL A 272 7.87 -21.79 -3.59
N ARG A 273 6.67 -21.80 -4.20
CA ARG A 273 5.59 -20.87 -3.84
C ARG A 273 5.25 -20.92 -2.36
N LYS A 274 5.07 -22.13 -1.82
CA LYS A 274 4.74 -22.32 -0.42
C LYS A 274 5.86 -21.79 0.46
N GLU A 275 7.11 -22.11 0.17
CA GLU A 275 8.28 -21.68 0.94
C GLU A 275 8.42 -20.16 0.99
N LEU A 276 8.30 -19.50 -0.17
CA LEU A 276 8.50 -18.06 -0.35
C LEU A 276 7.43 -17.19 0.31
N PHE A 277 6.19 -17.65 0.32
CA PHE A 277 5.07 -16.80 0.75
C PHE A 277 4.38 -17.32 2.02
N TYR A 278 4.41 -18.61 2.33
CA TYR A 278 3.56 -19.21 3.38
C TYR A 278 4.30 -20.07 4.42
N GLY A 279 5.44 -20.66 4.04
CA GLY A 279 6.03 -21.81 4.68
C GLY A 279 7.17 -21.47 5.64
N SER A 280 8.13 -20.67 5.17
CA SER A 280 9.32 -20.33 5.95
C SER A 280 9.01 -19.33 7.08
N LYS A 281 9.85 -19.33 8.11
CA LYS A 281 9.78 -18.33 9.19
C LYS A 281 10.03 -16.93 8.64
N GLU A 282 11.00 -16.82 7.72
CA GLU A 282 11.34 -15.60 6.99
C GLU A 282 10.11 -15.03 6.25
N ALA A 283 9.43 -15.84 5.42
CA ALA A 283 8.27 -15.41 4.65
C ALA A 283 7.12 -14.90 5.53
N LYS A 284 6.88 -15.55 6.67
CA LYS A 284 5.88 -15.11 7.64
C LYS A 284 6.28 -13.81 8.31
N GLN A 285 7.57 -13.65 8.62
CA GLN A 285 8.10 -12.43 9.24
C GLN A 285 8.01 -11.25 8.28
N VAL A 286 8.49 -11.40 7.05
CA VAL A 286 8.40 -10.37 5.99
C VAL A 286 6.95 -9.92 5.79
N PHE A 287 6.01 -10.87 5.69
CA PHE A 287 4.60 -10.53 5.54
C PHE A 287 4.02 -9.80 6.76
N ALA A 288 4.42 -10.19 7.98
CA ALA A 288 4.02 -9.48 9.18
C ALA A 288 4.65 -8.08 9.23
N ASP A 289 5.86 -7.91 8.72
CA ASP A 289 6.61 -6.66 8.80
C ASP A 289 6.03 -5.55 7.94
N TYR A 290 5.29 -5.88 6.87
CA TYR A 290 4.50 -4.89 6.12
C TYR A 290 3.50 -4.11 6.99
N PHE A 291 3.06 -4.68 8.12
CA PHE A 291 2.02 -4.07 8.96
C PHE A 291 2.56 -3.54 10.30
N ILE A 292 3.86 -3.22 10.40
CA ILE A 292 4.46 -2.67 11.62
C ILE A 292 3.78 -1.35 12.04
N ASP A 293 3.63 -0.42 11.10
CA ASP A 293 3.01 0.89 11.34
C ASP A 293 1.50 0.76 11.64
N VAL A 294 0.81 -0.10 10.90
CA VAL A 294 -0.60 -0.42 11.14
C VAL A 294 -0.83 -1.05 12.52
N ARG A 295 0.10 -1.89 13.00
CA ARG A 295 0.03 -2.42 14.37
C ARG A 295 0.21 -1.32 15.41
N ALA A 296 1.16 -0.40 15.20
CA ALA A 296 1.34 0.76 16.08
C ALA A 296 0.05 1.60 16.13
N LEU A 297 -0.52 1.91 14.96
CA LEU A 297 -1.81 2.57 14.85
C LEU A 297 -2.90 1.84 15.64
N ALA A 298 -3.05 0.52 15.46
CA ALA A 298 -4.05 -0.28 16.17
C ALA A 298 -3.92 -0.25 17.70
N HIS A 299 -2.70 -0.07 18.21
CA HIS A 299 -2.46 0.21 19.63
C HIS A 299 -2.95 1.61 20.02
N ASP A 300 -2.55 2.63 19.26
CA ASP A 300 -2.88 4.04 19.54
C ASP A 300 -4.39 4.30 19.55
N ILE A 301 -5.12 3.73 18.58
CA ILE A 301 -6.58 3.93 18.45
C ILE A 301 -7.41 2.94 19.29
N GLY A 302 -6.76 2.20 20.19
CA GLY A 302 -7.44 1.34 21.17
C GLY A 302 -8.13 0.10 20.59
N LEU A 303 -7.64 -0.42 19.46
CA LEU A 303 -8.13 -1.66 18.83
C LEU A 303 -7.35 -2.91 19.30
N MET A 304 -6.27 -2.76 20.05
CA MET A 304 -5.45 -3.90 20.49
C MET A 304 -5.90 -4.52 21.84
N ASN A 305 -7.07 -5.14 21.86
CA ASN A 305 -7.61 -5.89 23.00
C ASN A 305 -7.15 -7.38 23.03
N PRO A 306 -7.40 -8.16 24.10
CA PRO A 306 -6.93 -9.55 24.19
C PRO A 306 -7.41 -10.47 23.06
N ILE A 307 -8.61 -10.23 22.52
CA ILE A 307 -9.19 -11.03 21.44
C ILE A 307 -8.50 -10.65 20.12
N SER A 308 -8.43 -9.35 19.79
CA SER A 308 -7.77 -8.90 18.56
C SER A 308 -6.29 -9.30 18.54
N LYS A 309 -5.56 -9.15 19.64
CA LYS A 309 -4.16 -9.65 19.78
C LYS A 309 -4.03 -11.12 19.40
N ARG A 310 -5.00 -11.96 19.78
CA ARG A 310 -5.03 -13.37 19.41
C ARG A 310 -5.31 -13.55 17.92
N VAL A 311 -6.20 -12.76 17.32
CA VAL A 311 -6.47 -12.78 15.87
C VAL A 311 -5.22 -12.39 15.07
N TRP A 312 -4.56 -11.28 15.42
CA TRP A 312 -3.26 -10.88 14.85
C TRP A 312 -2.25 -12.02 14.91
N LYS A 313 -2.10 -12.66 16.08
CA LYS A 313 -1.19 -13.80 16.25
C LYS A 313 -1.57 -15.02 15.39
N VAL A 314 -2.85 -15.39 15.33
CA VAL A 314 -3.33 -16.55 14.56
C VAL A 314 -3.14 -16.34 13.06
N LEU A 315 -3.34 -15.13 12.56
CA LEU A 315 -3.11 -14.76 11.17
C LEU A 315 -1.62 -14.59 10.83
N GLY A 316 -0.72 -14.75 11.81
CA GLY A 316 0.72 -14.57 11.62
C GLY A 316 1.14 -13.12 11.43
N LEU A 317 0.29 -12.17 11.83
CA LEU A 317 0.52 -10.73 11.72
C LEU A 317 0.93 -10.08 13.05
N GLY A 318 1.02 -10.85 14.15
CA GLY A 318 1.56 -10.34 15.40
C GLY A 318 3.06 -10.06 15.29
N GLY A 319 3.60 -9.12 16.06
CA GLY A 319 5.02 -8.79 15.99
C GLY A 319 5.36 -7.47 16.66
N ALA A 320 6.51 -6.92 16.29
CA ALA A 320 6.94 -5.59 16.73
C ALA A 320 6.02 -4.49 16.18
N VAL A 321 6.02 -3.35 16.87
CA VAL A 321 5.36 -2.10 16.49
C VAL A 321 6.43 -1.05 16.26
N SER A 322 6.21 -0.14 15.32
CA SER A 322 7.11 0.99 15.09
C SER A 322 6.97 2.02 16.20
N ARG A 323 8.03 2.81 16.37
CA ARG A 323 8.08 3.96 17.27
C ARG A 323 7.55 5.22 16.61
N TYR A 324 7.74 5.32 15.30
CA TYR A 324 7.28 6.40 14.45
C TYR A 324 7.03 5.85 13.05
N ARG A 325 6.15 6.52 12.30
CA ARG A 325 5.74 6.11 10.96
C ARG A 325 6.94 6.06 10.00
N SER A 326 7.02 5.00 9.20
CA SER A 326 8.14 4.67 8.31
C SER A 326 9.47 4.42 9.04
N GLU A 327 9.45 3.94 10.29
CA GLU A 327 10.66 3.45 10.97
C GLU A 327 11.33 2.36 10.12
N PRO A 328 12.61 2.52 9.71
CA PRO A 328 13.28 1.49 8.94
C PRO A 328 13.37 0.19 9.74
N ILE A 329 12.98 -0.92 9.12
CA ILE A 329 13.10 -2.24 9.73
C ILE A 329 14.59 -2.58 9.84
N ARG A 330 15.14 -2.43 11.06
CA ARG A 330 16.52 -2.79 11.38
C ARG A 330 16.59 -4.24 11.86
N SER A 331 16.06 -5.19 11.09
CA SER A 331 16.18 -6.62 11.40
C SER A 331 17.27 -7.25 10.54
N GLY A 332 18.44 -7.47 11.16
CA GLY A 332 19.41 -8.51 10.78
C GLY A 332 20.35 -8.17 9.62
N LYS A 333 21.59 -7.83 9.95
CA LYS A 333 22.72 -8.20 9.09
C LYS A 333 22.55 -9.66 8.70
N ALA A 334 22.55 -9.96 7.40
CA ALA A 334 22.93 -11.29 6.94
C ALA A 334 24.29 -11.59 7.61
N ALA A 335 24.32 -12.61 8.45
CA ALA A 335 25.54 -13.17 8.99
C ALA A 335 26.06 -14.21 8.00
#